data_AF-A0A931LQ53-F1
#
_entry.id   AF-A0A931LQ53-F1
#
_cell.length_a   1.000
_cell.length_b   1.000
_cell.length_c   1.000
_cell.angle_alpha   90.00
_cell.angle_beta   90.00
_cell.angle_gamma   90.00
#
_symmetry.space_group_name_H-M   'P 1'
#
loop_
_entity.id
_entity.type
_entity.pdbx_description
1 polymer ?
#
loop_
_entity_poly.entity_id
_entity_poly.type
_entity_poly.pdbx_seq_one_letter_code
_entity_poly.pdbx_strand_id
1 'polypeptide(L)'
;MEARTTLRATTKAPLNARHRSRHGGLCQLPEVKREILQRIRTAEGHLQGIDQMIADARYCIDILKQIAAVQSSVSRIAQLLVKSHMRTCLLEAIDSGQGEQSIEELAEVLKYLKAY
;
A
#
# COMPACT_ATOMS: atom_id res chain seq x y z
N MET A 1 -7.43 -45.10 -23.30
CA MET A 1 -7.78 -43.73 -23.68
C MET A 1 -8.21 -43.01 -22.40
N GLU A 2 -7.29 -42.18 -21.90
CA GLU A 2 -7.46 -41.07 -20.96
C GLU A 2 -7.90 -41.33 -19.51
N ALA A 3 -6.87 -41.37 -18.65
CA ALA A 3 -6.96 -41.14 -17.21
C ALA A 3 -7.33 -39.67 -16.94
N ARG A 4 -8.50 -39.44 -16.32
CA ARG A 4 -8.86 -38.13 -15.74
C ARG A 4 -8.22 -38.00 -14.36
N THR A 5 -6.97 -37.56 -14.36
CA THR A 5 -6.25 -37.10 -13.18
C THR A 5 -6.86 -35.78 -12.70
N THR A 6 -7.72 -35.84 -11.68
CA THR A 6 -8.08 -34.64 -10.90
C THR A 6 -6.97 -34.38 -9.88
N LEU A 7 -6.05 -33.47 -10.18
CA LEU A 7 -5.08 -32.95 -9.19
C LEU A 7 -5.28 -31.46 -8.96
N ARG A 8 -5.90 -31.20 -7.79
CA ARG A 8 -5.74 -30.07 -6.85
C ARG A 8 -5.29 -28.72 -7.41
N ALA A 9 -6.19 -27.75 -7.31
CA ALA A 9 -5.86 -26.34 -7.23
C ALA A 9 -4.80 -26.09 -6.14
N THR A 10 -3.61 -25.64 -6.55
CA THR A 10 -2.62 -25.02 -5.68
C THR A 10 -2.87 -23.52 -5.62
N THR A 11 -4.03 -23.10 -5.11
CA THR A 11 -4.17 -21.71 -4.66
C THR A 11 -3.45 -21.60 -3.32
N LYS A 12 -2.16 -21.25 -3.36
CA LYS A 12 -1.36 -20.86 -2.20
C LYS A 12 -2.13 -19.73 -1.50
N ALA A 13 -2.65 -19.97 -0.30
CA ALA A 13 -3.38 -18.95 0.44
C ALA A 13 -2.49 -17.71 0.60
N PRO A 14 -3.02 -16.47 0.43
CA PRO A 14 -2.22 -15.26 0.58
C PRO A 14 -1.63 -15.21 2.00
N LEU A 15 -0.37 -14.78 2.16
CA LEU A 15 0.31 -14.69 3.47
C LEU A 15 -0.51 -13.87 4.46
N ASN A 16 -1.29 -12.90 3.96
CA ASN A 16 -2.20 -12.07 4.75
C ASN A 16 -3.26 -12.88 5.54
N ALA A 17 -3.59 -14.11 5.14
CA ALA A 17 -4.54 -14.97 5.86
C ALA A 17 -3.92 -15.62 7.11
N ARG A 18 -2.58 -15.67 7.21
CA ARG A 18 -1.84 -16.30 8.32
C ARG A 18 -1.09 -15.29 9.19
N HIS A 19 -0.79 -14.09 8.68
CA HIS A 19 -0.17 -13.00 9.45
C HIS A 19 -1.18 -12.18 10.27
N ARG A 20 -1.83 -12.84 11.24
CA ARG A 20 -2.33 -12.15 12.46
C ARG A 20 -1.22 -12.13 13.54
N SER A 21 0.05 -12.01 13.12
CA SER A 21 1.15 -11.88 14.08
C SER A 21 1.03 -10.49 14.74
N ARG A 22 0.91 -10.48 16.07
CA ARG A 22 0.87 -9.26 16.89
C ARG A 22 2.19 -8.46 16.84
N HIS A 23 3.09 -8.79 15.93
CA HIS A 23 4.46 -8.34 15.93
C HIS A 23 4.92 -7.75 14.60
N GLY A 24 4.37 -8.06 13.42
CA GLY A 24 4.84 -7.55 12.11
C GLY A 24 4.13 -6.29 11.59
N GLY A 25 4.82 -5.45 10.82
CA GLY A 25 4.23 -4.32 10.09
C GLY A 25 4.34 -2.95 10.78
N LEU A 26 3.36 -2.06 10.54
CA LEU A 26 3.36 -0.68 11.09
C LEU A 26 3.32 -0.61 12.63
N CYS A 27 2.99 -1.70 13.32
CA CYS A 27 3.03 -1.76 14.79
C CYS A 27 4.46 -1.65 15.35
N GLN A 28 5.49 -2.05 14.59
CA GLN A 28 6.90 -1.89 14.98
C GLN A 28 7.46 -0.50 14.68
N LEU A 29 6.74 0.32 13.91
CA LEU A 29 7.23 1.60 13.38
C LEU A 29 6.27 2.74 13.77
N PRO A 30 6.19 3.10 15.07
CA PRO A 30 5.24 4.09 15.55
C PRO A 30 5.44 5.47 14.91
N GLU A 31 6.69 5.87 14.65
CA GLU A 31 6.99 7.13 13.96
C GLU A 31 6.47 7.14 12.52
N VAL A 32 6.70 6.07 11.77
CA VAL A 32 6.24 5.95 10.37
C VAL A 32 4.72 5.87 10.31
N LYS A 33 4.10 5.15 11.25
CA LYS A 33 2.64 5.14 11.40
C LYS A 33 2.09 6.55 11.65
N ARG A 34 2.71 7.33 12.54
CA ARG A 34 2.31 8.72 12.79
C ARG A 34 2.48 9.60 11.55
N GLU A 35 3.60 9.48 10.83
CA GLU A 35 3.84 10.20 9.59
C GLU A 35 2.77 9.87 8.53
N ILE A 36 2.48 8.60 8.30
CA ILE A 36 1.43 8.15 7.37
C ILE A 36 0.08 8.77 7.73
N LEU A 37 -0.33 8.66 9.00
CA LEU A 37 -1.60 9.22 9.47
C LEU A 37 -1.66 10.74 9.31
N GLN A 38 -0.55 11.44 9.54
CA GLN A 38 -0.50 12.89 9.33
C GLN A 38 -0.67 13.26 7.86
N ARG A 39 -0.03 12.52 6.95
CA ARG A 39 -0.16 12.74 5.50
C ARG A 39 -1.57 12.45 4.99
N ILE A 40 -2.23 11.42 5.54
CA ILE A 40 -3.64 11.12 5.24
C ILE A 40 -4.51 12.31 5.62
N ARG A 41 -4.41 12.80 6.87
CA ARG A 41 -5.17 13.98 7.32
C ARG A 41 -4.94 15.21 6.45
N THR A 42 -3.69 15.43 6.03
CA THR A 42 -3.37 16.51 5.11
C THR A 42 -4.03 16.31 3.73
N ALA A 43 -3.95 15.10 3.16
CA ALA A 43 -4.59 14.79 1.89
C ALA A 43 -6.13 14.94 1.95
N GLU A 44 -6.75 14.53 3.06
CA GLU A 44 -8.18 14.74 3.32
C GLU A 44 -8.55 16.23 3.31
N GLY A 45 -7.76 17.07 4.00
CA GLY A 45 -7.96 18.53 3.98
C GLY A 45 -7.83 19.14 2.58
N HIS A 46 -6.88 18.66 1.76
CA HIS A 46 -6.78 19.08 0.37
C HIS A 46 -7.98 18.64 -0.47
N LEU A 47 -8.49 17.42 -0.27
CA LEU A 47 -9.69 16.92 -0.96
C LEU A 47 -10.93 17.74 -0.61
N GLN A 48 -11.12 18.08 0.67
CA GLN A 48 -12.18 18.99 1.10
C GLN A 48 -12.04 20.38 0.46
N GLY A 49 -10.81 20.90 0.39
CA GLY A 49 -10.53 22.16 -0.30
C GLY A 49 -10.88 22.10 -1.78
N ILE A 50 -10.52 21.03 -2.48
CA ILE A 50 -10.84 20.82 -3.90
C ILE A 50 -12.35 20.82 -4.14
N ASP A 51 -13.11 20.12 -3.30
CA ASP A 51 -14.58 20.07 -3.39
C ASP A 51 -15.18 21.48 -3.34
N GLN A 52 -14.76 22.29 -2.36
CA GLN A 52 -15.19 23.68 -2.26
C GLN A 52 -14.75 24.52 -3.46
N MET A 53 -13.51 24.34 -3.95
CA MET A 53 -13.02 25.07 -5.12
C MET A 53 -13.83 24.77 -6.39
N ILE A 54 -14.32 23.54 -6.54
CA ILE A 54 -15.19 23.14 -7.65
C ILE A 54 -16.57 23.76 -7.47
N ALA A 55 -17.16 23.70 -6.27
CA ALA A 55 -18.44 24.32 -5.96
C ALA A 55 -18.44 25.83 -6.24
N ASP A 56 -17.32 26.50 -5.92
CA ASP A 56 -17.12 27.93 -6.15
C ASP A 56 -16.69 28.27 -7.59
N ALA A 57 -16.65 27.30 -8.51
CA ALA A 57 -16.21 27.45 -9.89
C ALA A 57 -14.84 28.16 -10.04
N ARG A 58 -13.89 27.83 -9.17
CA ARG A 58 -12.55 28.44 -9.19
C ARG A 58 -11.75 28.03 -10.42
N TYR A 59 -10.70 28.80 -10.70
CA TYR A 59 -9.85 28.59 -11.86
C TYR A 59 -9.24 27.18 -11.91
N CYS A 60 -9.46 26.48 -13.02
CA CYS A 60 -9.15 25.06 -13.18
C CYS A 60 -7.68 24.73 -12.88
N ILE A 61 -6.74 25.62 -13.21
CA ILE A 61 -5.31 25.38 -12.97
C ILE A 61 -5.01 25.31 -11.47
N ASP A 62 -5.69 26.08 -10.63
CA ASP A 62 -5.46 26.04 -9.19
C ASP A 62 -6.06 24.78 -8.56
N ILE A 63 -7.20 24.31 -9.07
CA ILE A 63 -7.77 23.01 -8.71
C ILE A 63 -6.80 21.88 -9.08
N LEU A 64 -6.25 21.91 -10.30
CA LEU A 64 -5.27 20.92 -10.77
C LEU A 64 -3.99 20.91 -9.89
N LYS A 65 -3.51 22.06 -9.44
CA LYS A 65 -2.39 22.14 -8.49
C LYS A 65 -2.72 21.45 -7.16
N GLN A 66 -3.94 21.63 -6.63
CA GLN A 66 -4.36 20.95 -5.40
C GLN A 66 -4.48 19.44 -5.60
N ILE A 67 -5.02 18.99 -6.74
CA ILE A 67 -5.07 17.56 -7.10
C ILE A 67 -3.65 16.98 -7.16
N ALA A 68 -2.69 17.69 -7.76
CA ALA A 68 -1.29 17.27 -7.81
C ALA A 68 -0.66 17.15 -6.41
N ALA A 69 -1.02 18.06 -5.47
CA ALA A 69 -0.58 17.97 -4.09
C ALA A 69 -1.14 16.72 -3.37
N VAL A 70 -2.42 16.38 -3.60
CA VAL A 70 -3.02 15.13 -3.09
C VAL A 70 -2.29 13.91 -3.65
N GLN A 71 -2.08 13.86 -4.97
CA GLN A 71 -1.36 12.77 -5.63
C GLN A 71 0.05 12.58 -5.04
N SER A 72 0.79 13.67 -4.82
CA SER A 72 2.11 13.63 -4.18
C SER A 72 2.05 13.04 -2.76
N SER A 73 1.09 13.49 -1.95
CA SER A 73 0.89 12.97 -0.58
C SER A 73 0.57 11.47 -0.57
N VAL A 74 -0.34 11.03 -1.45
CA VAL A 74 -0.73 9.62 -1.58
C VAL A 74 0.45 8.76 -2.05
N SER A 75 1.20 9.20 -3.06
CA SER A 75 2.41 8.50 -3.52
C SER A 75 3.44 8.35 -2.39
N ARG A 76 3.61 9.40 -1.57
CA ARG A 76 4.52 9.36 -0.43
C ARG A 76 4.06 8.38 0.65
N ILE A 77 2.75 8.29 0.92
CA ILE A 77 2.18 7.29 1.84
C ILE A 77 2.47 5.87 1.33
N ALA A 78 2.24 5.61 0.04
CA ALA A 78 2.51 4.30 -0.56
C ALA A 78 3.98 3.90 -0.44
N GLN A 79 4.92 4.83 -0.70
CA GLN A 79 6.35 4.59 -0.52
C GLN A 79 6.72 4.26 0.93
N LEU A 80 6.13 4.97 1.92
CA LEU A 80 6.36 4.70 3.33
C LEU A 80 5.85 3.30 3.72
N LEU A 81 4.70 2.88 3.20
CA LEU A 81 4.14 1.56 3.43
C LEU A 81 5.01 0.45 2.84
N VAL A 82 5.43 0.57 1.58
CA VAL A 82 6.34 -0.39 0.93
C VAL A 82 7.63 -0.51 1.71
N LYS A 83 8.27 0.62 2.05
CA LYS A 83 9.51 0.63 2.84
C LYS A 83 9.32 0.01 4.23
N SER A 84 8.18 0.26 4.86
CA SER A 84 7.85 -0.33 6.17
C SER A 84 7.68 -1.84 6.07
N HIS A 85 6.98 -2.32 5.04
CA HIS A 85 6.79 -3.75 4.78
C HIS A 85 8.12 -4.46 4.55
N MET A 86 8.99 -3.89 3.70
CA MET A 86 10.33 -4.43 3.44
C MET A 86 11.19 -4.54 4.71
N ARG A 87 11.04 -3.61 5.65
CA ARG A 87 11.82 -3.56 6.91
C ARG A 87 11.26 -4.40 8.04
N THR A 88 10.05 -4.94 7.89
CA THR A 88 9.35 -5.66 8.96
C THR A 88 8.89 -7.01 8.45
N CYS A 89 7.69 -7.08 7.86
CA CYS A 89 7.08 -8.29 7.35
C CYS A 89 7.99 -9.10 6.41
N LEU A 90 8.69 -8.44 5.49
CA LEU A 90 9.55 -9.13 4.53
C LEU A 90 10.78 -9.77 5.20
N LEU A 91 11.41 -9.08 6.15
CA LEU A 91 12.55 -9.65 6.89
C LEU A 91 12.10 -10.85 7.73
N GLU A 92 10.97 -10.73 8.44
CA GLU A 92 10.38 -11.85 9.18
C GLU A 92 10.04 -13.03 8.26
N ALA A 93 9.54 -12.75 7.05
CA ALA A 93 9.24 -13.78 6.06
C ALA A 93 10.52 -14.47 5.57
N ILE A 94 11.61 -13.73 5.33
CA ILE A 94 12.90 -14.30 4.96
C ILE A 94 13.42 -15.22 6.08
N ASP A 95 13.41 -14.76 7.33
CA ASP A 95 13.88 -15.53 8.48
C ASP A 95 13.04 -16.80 8.73
N SER A 96 11.76 -16.78 8.37
CA SER A 96 10.83 -17.91 8.51
C SER A 96 10.73 -18.81 7.26
N GLY A 97 11.59 -18.60 6.26
CA GLY A 97 11.62 -19.40 5.02
C GLY A 97 10.46 -19.13 4.05
N GLN A 98 9.74 -18.02 4.26
CA GLN A 98 8.60 -17.55 3.44
C GLN A 98 8.95 -16.35 2.56
N GLY A 99 10.24 -15.98 2.46
CA GLY A 99 10.72 -14.79 1.75
C GLY A 99 10.25 -14.71 0.30
N GLU A 100 10.40 -15.80 -0.47
CA GLU A 100 10.01 -15.82 -1.89
C GLU A 100 8.53 -15.49 -2.10
N GLN A 101 7.65 -16.07 -1.27
CA GLN A 101 6.22 -15.78 -1.33
C GLN A 101 5.93 -14.31 -0.98
N SER A 102 6.62 -13.75 0.02
CA SER A 102 6.43 -12.36 0.41
C SER A 102 6.94 -11.38 -0.65
N ILE A 103 8.01 -11.73 -1.37
CA ILE A 103 8.54 -10.95 -2.49
C ILE A 103 7.53 -10.93 -3.64
N GLU A 104 6.99 -12.09 -4.01
CA GLU A 104 6.02 -12.22 -5.09
C GLU A 104 4.74 -11.41 -4.79
N GLU A 105 4.23 -11.48 -3.55
CA GLU A 105 3.09 -10.67 -3.11
C GLU A 105 3.38 -9.16 -3.18
N LEU A 106 4.55 -8.71 -2.75
CA LEU A 106 4.94 -7.31 -2.86
C LEU A 106 5.06 -6.88 -4.32
N ALA A 107 5.67 -7.71 -5.18
CA ALA A 107 5.83 -7.45 -6.60
C ALA A 107 4.49 -7.28 -7.32
N GLU A 108 3.47 -8.08 -6.99
CA GLU A 108 2.12 -7.93 -7.52
C GLU A 108 1.52 -6.56 -7.17
N VAL A 109 1.69 -6.08 -5.93
CA VAL A 109 1.17 -4.78 -5.49
C VAL A 109 1.91 -3.63 -6.18
N LEU A 110 3.22 -3.75 -6.38
CA LEU A 110 4.02 -2.70 -7.03
C LEU A 110 3.56 -2.38 -8.45
N LYS A 111 2.96 -3.33 -9.18
CA LYS A 111 2.38 -3.11 -10.52
C LYS A 111 1.32 -1.99 -10.54
N TYR A 112 0.65 -1.74 -9.42
CA TYR A 112 -0.39 -0.73 -9.29
C TYR A 112 0.14 0.63 -8.82
N LEU A 113 1.36 0.69 -8.30
CA LEU A 113 1.97 1.91 -7.80
C LEU A 113 2.79 2.58 -8.91
N LYS A 114 2.21 3.62 -9.52
CA LYS A 114 2.91 4.47 -10.50
C LYS A 114 3.95 5.36 -9.80
N ALA A 115 5.06 4.77 -9.35
CA ALA A 115 6.21 5.48 -8.78
C ALA A 115 7.51 4.65 -8.68
N TYR A 116 7.51 3.42 -9.21
CA TYR A 116 8.68 2.54 -9.32
C TYR A 116 8.78 1.96 -10.72
#